data_AF-D8RHC5-F1
#
_entry.id   AF-D8RHC5-F1
#
_cell.length_a   1.000
_cell.length_b   1.000
_cell.length_c   1.000
_cell.angle_alpha   90.00
_cell.angle_beta   90.00
_cell.angle_gamma   90.00
#
_symmetry.space_group_name_H-M   'P 1'
#
loop_
_entity.id
_entity.type
_entity.pdbx_description
1 polymer ?
#
loop_
_entity_poly.entity_id
_entity_poly.type
_entity_poly.pdbx_seq_one_letter_code
_entity_poly.pdbx_strand_id
1 'polypeptide(L)'
;MEACPFCRRVREALTELDLSAELYLCPKGSRVHRAFVKASGGKEQFPFLLDPNTGVSMYESSPLVTGWVPTIIRAGRGMSLWNGALPDPPQNLLELYSYENNQFARLVREALCELELPYILWNTGKGSLNCSKLKQISGSTQVPYLVDPNTGIQMAESLDIIRYLFANYNSN
;
A
#
# COMPACT_ATOMS: atom_id res chain seq x y z
N MET A 1 2.49 1.85 -7.03
CA MET A 1 3.35 0.64 -6.99
C MET A 1 4.40 0.83 -5.91
N GLU A 2 4.69 -0.18 -5.09
CA GLU A 2 5.58 -0.03 -3.92
C GLU A 2 7.00 0.36 -4.32
N ALA A 3 7.53 -0.25 -5.38
CA ALA A 3 8.87 0.00 -5.90
C ALA A 3 9.07 1.32 -6.67
N CYS A 4 8.01 2.11 -6.86
CA CYS A 4 8.07 3.37 -7.60
C CYS A 4 8.62 4.50 -6.70
N PRO A 5 9.69 5.21 -7.09
CA PRO A 5 10.30 6.26 -6.26
C PRO A 5 9.36 7.47 -6.04
N PHE A 6 8.55 7.79 -7.05
CA PHE A 6 7.51 8.81 -7.02
C PHE A 6 6.40 8.46 -6.00
N CYS A 7 5.92 7.21 -6.04
CA CYS A 7 4.95 6.72 -5.05
C CYS A 7 5.54 6.66 -3.63
N ARG A 8 6.84 6.37 -3.50
CA ARG A 8 7.53 6.40 -2.21
C ARG A 8 7.50 7.80 -1.60
N ARG A 9 7.81 8.85 -2.35
CA ARG A 9 7.76 10.25 -1.85
C ARG A 9 6.39 10.63 -1.31
N VAL A 10 5.32 10.21 -1.98
CA VAL A 10 3.96 10.43 -1.48
C VAL A 10 3.76 9.73 -0.13
N ARG A 11 4.22 8.49 0.04
CA ARG A 11 4.13 7.80 1.34
C ARG A 11 5.03 8.41 2.42
N GLU A 12 6.19 8.95 2.04
CA GLU A 12 7.04 9.74 2.94
C GLU A 12 6.28 10.98 3.42
N ALA A 13 5.67 11.74 2.52
CA ALA A 13 4.84 12.90 2.87
C ALA A 13 3.62 12.54 3.73
N LEU A 14 2.93 11.42 3.43
CA LEU A 14 1.85 10.91 4.29
C LEU A 14 2.36 10.57 5.70
N THR A 15 3.61 10.12 5.83
CA THR A 15 4.26 9.83 7.12
C THR A 15 4.65 11.08 7.87
N GLU A 16 5.21 12.07 7.18
CA GLU A 16 5.57 13.35 7.78
C GLU A 16 4.35 14.13 8.26
N LEU A 17 3.23 14.03 7.55
CA LEU A 17 1.98 14.72 7.87
C LEU A 17 1.05 13.90 8.78
N ASP A 18 1.45 12.70 9.19
CA ASP A 18 0.62 11.75 9.96
C ASP A 18 -0.77 11.49 9.33
N LEU A 19 -0.82 11.46 8.00
CA LEU A 19 -2.06 11.28 7.24
C LEU A 19 -2.30 9.80 6.92
N SER A 20 -3.56 9.39 7.09
CA SER A 20 -4.04 8.09 6.64
C SER A 20 -4.63 8.23 5.24
N ALA A 21 -4.47 7.20 4.41
CA ALA A 21 -4.88 7.25 3.00
C ALA A 21 -5.35 5.88 2.50
N GLU A 22 -6.32 5.88 1.60
CA GLU A 22 -6.68 4.70 0.82
C GLU A 22 -5.68 4.52 -0.33
N LEU A 23 -5.09 3.34 -0.43
CA LEU A 23 -4.09 3.02 -1.44
C LEU A 23 -4.62 1.99 -2.42
N TYR A 24 -4.88 2.46 -3.64
CA TYR A 24 -5.25 1.63 -4.79
C TYR A 24 -4.01 1.27 -5.60
N LEU A 25 -3.63 0.00 -5.55
CA LEU A 25 -2.34 -0.47 -6.05
C LEU A 25 -2.38 -0.73 -7.55
N CYS A 26 -1.35 -0.26 -8.26
CA CYS A 26 -1.25 -0.36 -9.72
C CYS A 26 0.06 -1.06 -10.15
N PRO A 27 0.29 -2.34 -9.80
CA PRO A 27 1.46 -3.09 -10.25
C PRO A 27 1.50 -3.26 -11.79
N LYS A 28 2.64 -3.66 -12.35
CA LYS A 28 2.75 -4.01 -13.78
C LYS A 28 1.85 -5.22 -14.06
N GLY A 29 0.93 -5.08 -15.01
CA GLY A 29 -0.07 -6.08 -15.33
C GLY A 29 -1.47 -5.80 -14.77
N SER A 30 -1.59 -4.89 -13.80
CA SER A 30 -2.88 -4.44 -13.27
C SER A 30 -3.77 -3.88 -14.38
N ARG A 31 -5.01 -4.36 -14.47
CA ARG A 31 -5.99 -3.91 -15.46
C ARG A 31 -7.02 -2.95 -14.87
N VAL A 32 -7.34 -3.10 -13.58
CA VAL A 32 -8.45 -2.39 -12.92
C VAL A 32 -8.06 -0.94 -12.60
N HIS A 33 -7.10 -0.72 -11.71
CA HIS A 33 -6.77 0.62 -11.24
C HIS A 33 -6.06 1.47 -12.30
N ARG A 34 -5.32 0.85 -13.22
CA ARG A 34 -4.70 1.59 -14.34
C ARG A 34 -5.74 2.19 -15.28
N ALA A 35 -6.80 1.44 -15.59
CA ALA A 35 -7.89 1.94 -16.41
C ALA A 35 -8.60 3.12 -15.72
N PHE A 36 -8.82 3.04 -14.40
CA PHE A 36 -9.37 4.14 -13.62
C PHE A 36 -8.51 5.41 -13.71
N VAL A 37 -7.20 5.32 -13.49
CA VAL A 37 -6.30 6.49 -13.56
C VAL A 37 -6.30 7.12 -14.95
N LYS A 38 -6.34 6.30 -16.00
CA LYS A 38 -6.46 6.79 -17.38
C LYS A 38 -7.79 7.49 -17.65
N ALA A 39 -8.90 6.96 -17.12
CA ALA A 39 -10.21 7.56 -17.27
C ALA A 39 -10.34 8.89 -16.50
N SER A 40 -9.83 8.93 -15.27
CA SER A 40 -9.98 10.08 -14.36
C SER A 40 -8.98 11.20 -14.64
N GLY A 41 -7.71 10.88 -14.91
CA GLY A 41 -6.67 11.89 -15.13
C GLY A 41 -6.17 11.99 -16.57
N GLY A 42 -6.65 11.15 -17.49
CA GLY A 42 -6.32 11.18 -18.91
C GLY A 42 -5.00 10.48 -19.30
N LYS A 43 -4.17 10.07 -18.33
CA LYS A 43 -2.88 9.38 -18.57
C LYS A 43 -2.61 8.30 -17.52
N GLU A 44 -1.94 7.20 -17.91
CA GLU A 44 -1.45 6.17 -16.98
C GLU A 44 -0.16 6.63 -16.28
N GLN A 45 -0.25 7.69 -15.47
CA GLN A 45 0.86 8.26 -14.70
C GLN A 45 0.62 8.06 -13.20
N PHE A 46 1.68 7.73 -12.45
CA PHE A 46 1.62 7.41 -11.03
C PHE A 46 2.71 8.16 -10.25
N PRO A 47 2.45 8.61 -9.01
CA PRO A 47 1.18 8.51 -8.28
C PRO A 47 0.10 9.46 -8.84
N PHE A 48 -1.16 9.08 -8.63
CA PHE A 48 -2.34 9.89 -8.90
C PHE A 48 -3.07 10.08 -7.56
N LEU A 49 -3.25 11.33 -7.15
CA LEU A 49 -3.84 11.70 -5.87
C LEU A 49 -5.24 12.24 -6.10
N LEU A 50 -6.17 11.80 -5.25
CA LEU A 50 -7.53 12.30 -5.18
C LEU A 50 -7.80 12.77 -3.75
N ASP A 51 -8.18 14.03 -3.60
CA ASP A 51 -8.69 14.56 -2.34
C ASP A 51 -10.22 14.72 -2.44
N PRO A 52 -11.00 13.86 -1.77
CA PRO A 52 -12.45 13.93 -1.83
C PRO A 52 -13.02 15.19 -1.14
N ASN A 53 -12.27 15.82 -0.23
CA ASN A 53 -12.77 17.02 0.48
C ASN A 53 -12.79 18.25 -0.42
N THR A 54 -11.81 18.35 -1.32
CA THR A 54 -11.66 19.49 -2.23
C THR A 54 -12.05 19.16 -3.66
N GLY A 55 -12.23 17.87 -3.99
CA GLY A 55 -12.45 17.39 -5.35
C GLY A 55 -11.21 17.50 -6.25
N VAL A 56 -10.04 17.81 -5.67
CA VAL A 56 -8.80 17.97 -6.42
C VAL A 56 -8.26 16.60 -6.81
N SER A 57 -7.95 16.46 -8.10
CA SER A 57 -7.19 15.33 -8.65
C SER A 57 -5.87 15.81 -9.24
N MET A 58 -4.75 15.20 -8.88
CA MET A 58 -3.44 15.62 -9.39
C MET A 58 -2.46 14.46 -9.63
N TYR A 59 -1.54 14.69 -10.56
CA TYR A 59 -0.34 13.86 -10.75
C TYR A 59 0.86 14.48 -10.02
N GLU A 60 1.88 13.67 -9.73
CA GLU A 60 3.16 14.24 -9.30
C GLU A 60 3.80 15.05 -10.44
N SER A 61 4.29 16.25 -10.10
CA SER A 61 5.00 17.16 -11.00
C SER A 61 6.46 17.37 -10.57
N SER A 62 7.31 16.34 -10.60
CA SER A 62 8.78 16.55 -10.67
C SER A 62 9.58 15.28 -11.03
N PRO A 63 10.09 15.13 -12.27
CA PRO A 63 10.79 13.92 -12.73
C PRO A 63 12.29 13.80 -12.35
N LEU A 64 12.84 14.63 -11.46
CA LEU A 64 14.31 14.72 -11.23
C LEU A 64 14.92 13.70 -10.24
N VAL A 65 14.41 12.47 -10.11
CA VAL A 65 15.10 11.41 -9.31
C VAL A 65 15.05 10.04 -10.00
N THR A 66 16.23 9.53 -10.34
CA THR A 66 16.51 8.21 -10.90
C THR A 66 16.55 7.13 -9.81
N GLY A 67 15.40 6.81 -9.21
CA GLY A 67 15.29 5.93 -8.03
C GLY A 67 15.09 4.43 -8.28
N TRP A 68 15.46 3.87 -9.45
CA TRP A 68 15.10 2.48 -9.81
C TRP A 68 16.13 1.40 -9.40
N VAL A 69 17.36 1.79 -9.02
CA VAL A 69 18.48 0.85 -8.74
C VAL A 69 18.18 -0.14 -7.59
N PRO A 70 17.57 0.25 -6.45
CA PRO A 70 17.29 -0.68 -5.35
C PRO A 70 16.30 -1.80 -5.70
N THR A 71 15.46 -1.57 -6.71
CA THR A 71 14.38 -2.49 -7.11
C THR A 71 14.90 -3.68 -7.92
N ILE A 72 15.97 -3.48 -8.70
CA ILE A 72 16.64 -4.55 -9.48
C ILE A 72 17.29 -5.56 -8.54
N ILE A 73 17.93 -5.08 -7.46
CA ILE A 73 18.63 -5.93 -6.47
C ILE A 73 17.66 -6.89 -5.76
N ARG A 74 16.37 -6.57 -5.72
CA ARG A 74 15.34 -7.34 -4.99
C ARG A 74 14.45 -8.21 -5.87
N ALA A 75 14.97 -8.62 -7.04
CA ALA A 75 14.25 -9.45 -8.01
C ALA A 75 12.88 -8.89 -8.45
N GLY A 76 12.68 -7.57 -8.36
CA GLY A 76 11.45 -6.92 -8.81
C GLY A 76 10.22 -7.10 -7.91
N ARG A 77 10.40 -7.47 -6.62
CA ARG A 77 9.28 -7.49 -5.67
C ARG A 77 8.55 -6.14 -5.60
N GLY A 78 7.22 -6.22 -5.49
CA GLY A 78 6.34 -5.05 -5.48
C GLY A 78 6.29 -4.26 -6.80
N MET A 79 6.84 -4.80 -7.91
CA MET A 79 6.73 -4.19 -9.25
C MET A 79 5.62 -4.78 -10.11
N SER A 80 5.39 -6.08 -10.01
CA SER A 80 4.53 -6.82 -10.93
C SER A 80 3.40 -7.48 -10.18
N LEU A 81 2.27 -7.64 -10.88
CA LEU A 81 1.15 -8.41 -10.41
C LEU A 81 1.58 -9.87 -10.24
N TRP A 82 1.23 -10.47 -9.12
CA TRP A 82 1.43 -11.90 -8.88
C TRP A 82 0.47 -12.70 -9.76
N ASN A 83 0.97 -13.77 -10.40
CA ASN A 83 0.18 -14.52 -11.39
C ASN A 83 -1.08 -15.18 -10.80
N GLY A 84 -1.09 -15.46 -9.49
CA GLY A 84 -2.26 -15.99 -8.80
C GLY A 84 -3.05 -14.94 -8.02
N ALA A 85 -2.88 -13.63 -8.24
CA ALA A 85 -3.75 -12.65 -7.58
C ALA A 85 -5.23 -12.90 -7.96
N LEU A 86 -6.14 -12.84 -6.98
CA LEU A 86 -7.57 -12.99 -7.23
C LEU A 86 -8.06 -11.95 -8.26
N PRO A 87 -8.97 -12.32 -9.18
CA PRO A 87 -9.44 -11.43 -10.24
C PRO A 87 -10.34 -10.30 -9.74
N ASP A 88 -11.09 -10.55 -8.67
CA ASP A 88 -12.01 -9.59 -8.07
C ASP A 88 -11.44 -9.05 -6.74
N PRO A 89 -11.49 -7.73 -6.49
CA PRO A 89 -11.01 -7.14 -5.25
C PRO A 89 -11.89 -7.56 -4.05
N PRO A 90 -11.35 -7.55 -2.82
CA PRO A 90 -12.12 -7.83 -1.61
C PRO A 90 -13.26 -6.81 -1.42
N GLN A 91 -14.35 -7.25 -0.77
CA GLN A 91 -15.52 -6.38 -0.53
C GLN A 91 -15.18 -5.17 0.34
N ASN A 92 -14.34 -5.37 1.35
CA ASN A 92 -13.86 -4.32 2.25
C ASN A 92 -12.35 -4.15 2.11
N LEU A 93 -11.88 -2.90 2.21
CA LEU A 93 -10.45 -2.59 2.22
C LEU A 93 -9.80 -3.20 3.46
N LEU A 94 -8.64 -3.83 3.27
CA LEU A 94 -7.79 -4.25 4.38
C LEU A 94 -7.23 -2.99 5.06
N GLU A 95 -6.95 -3.05 6.36
CA GLU A 95 -6.30 -1.95 7.06
C GLU A 95 -4.89 -2.35 7.47
N LEU A 96 -3.92 -1.50 7.13
CA LEU A 96 -2.51 -1.70 7.46
C LEU A 96 -2.00 -0.54 8.31
N TYR A 97 -1.56 -0.85 9.53
CA TYR A 97 -0.77 0.06 10.35
C TYR A 97 0.69 -0.04 9.94
N SER A 98 1.22 1.06 9.40
CA SER A 98 2.55 1.12 8.81
C SER A 98 3.04 2.57 8.77
N TYR A 99 4.33 2.77 8.56
CA TYR A 99 4.91 4.06 8.19
C TYR A 99 6.06 3.85 7.20
N GLU A 100 6.45 4.90 6.50
CA GLU A 100 7.54 4.81 5.52
C GLU A 100 8.91 4.68 6.23
N ASN A 101 9.84 3.91 5.65
CA ASN A 101 11.13 3.51 6.25
C ASN A 101 11.09 2.38 7.30
N ASN A 102 9.95 1.76 7.59
CA ASN A 102 9.93 0.48 8.32
C ASN A 102 10.16 -0.70 7.36
N GLN A 103 11.26 -1.45 7.54
CA GLN A 103 11.61 -2.56 6.63
C GLN A 103 10.60 -3.72 6.64
N PHE A 104 10.02 -4.04 7.79
CA PHE A 104 9.05 -5.13 7.93
C PHE A 104 7.71 -4.76 7.30
N ALA A 105 7.28 -3.52 7.53
CA ALA A 105 6.05 -3.02 6.94
C ALA A 105 6.19 -2.84 5.42
N ARG A 106 7.38 -2.50 4.92
CA ARG A 106 7.66 -2.51 3.49
C ARG A 106 7.43 -3.88 2.85
N LEU A 107 7.85 -4.97 3.48
CA LEU A 107 7.62 -6.32 2.94
C LEU A 107 6.12 -6.64 2.82
N VAL A 108 5.32 -6.23 3.79
CA VAL A 108 3.85 -6.38 3.73
C VAL A 108 3.25 -5.53 2.61
N ARG A 109 3.68 -4.28 2.43
CA ARG A 109 3.23 -3.43 1.31
C ARG A 109 3.63 -3.98 -0.06
N GLU A 110 4.79 -4.62 -0.15
CA GLU A 110 5.21 -5.34 -1.36
C GLU A 110 4.24 -6.49 -1.67
N ALA A 111 3.89 -7.32 -0.68
CA ALA A 111 2.93 -8.41 -0.83
C ALA A 111 1.52 -7.93 -1.21
N LEU A 112 1.01 -6.88 -0.55
CA LEU A 112 -0.27 -6.25 -0.92
C LEU A 112 -0.24 -5.75 -2.37
N CYS A 113 0.88 -5.14 -2.79
CA CYS A 113 1.05 -4.63 -4.15
C CYS A 113 1.16 -5.75 -5.19
N GLU A 114 1.78 -6.87 -4.86
CA GLU A 114 1.86 -8.05 -5.71
C GLU A 114 0.50 -8.70 -5.89
N LEU A 115 -0.33 -8.75 -4.85
CA LEU A 115 -1.70 -9.29 -4.90
C LEU A 115 -2.76 -8.28 -5.39
N GLU A 116 -2.34 -7.06 -5.75
CA GLU A 116 -3.24 -5.94 -6.13
C GLU A 116 -4.34 -5.63 -5.09
N LEU A 117 -4.08 -5.90 -3.81
CA LEU A 117 -5.05 -5.72 -2.74
C LEU A 117 -5.10 -4.25 -2.31
N PRO A 118 -6.21 -3.53 -2.53
CA PRO A 118 -6.35 -2.16 -2.03
C PRO A 118 -6.49 -2.18 -0.50
N TYR A 119 -5.93 -1.17 0.16
CA TYR A 119 -5.92 -1.10 1.63
C TYR A 119 -5.93 0.35 2.14
N ILE A 120 -6.40 0.52 3.37
CA ILE A 120 -6.28 1.75 4.15
C ILE A 120 -4.93 1.72 4.87
N LEU A 121 -4.10 2.73 4.60
CA LEU A 121 -2.86 2.96 5.33
C LEU A 121 -3.15 3.82 6.58
N TRP A 122 -3.00 3.24 7.76
CA TRP A 122 -2.98 3.98 9.02
C TRP A 122 -1.54 4.33 9.36
N ASN A 123 -1.16 5.59 9.16
CA ASN A 123 0.21 6.00 9.44
C ASN A 123 0.50 5.87 10.92
N THR A 124 1.57 5.16 11.29
CA THR A 124 1.94 4.90 12.69
C THR A 124 3.41 5.24 12.94
N GLY A 125 3.86 6.35 12.35
CA GLY A 125 5.19 6.91 12.60
C GLY A 125 5.39 7.34 14.06
N LYS A 126 6.65 7.63 14.43
CA LYS A 126 6.98 8.09 15.78
C LYS A 126 6.21 9.38 16.10
N GLY A 127 5.39 9.35 17.15
CA GLY A 127 4.56 10.50 17.55
C GLY A 127 3.19 10.59 16.87
N SER A 128 2.85 9.62 16.01
CA SER A 128 1.54 9.53 15.37
C SER A 128 0.40 9.37 16.39
N LEU A 129 -0.75 9.98 16.10
CA LEU A 129 -1.97 9.78 16.87
C LEU A 129 -2.49 8.35 16.77
N ASN A 130 -2.23 7.67 15.64
CA ASN A 130 -2.66 6.30 15.41
C ASN A 130 -1.89 5.28 16.25
N CYS A 131 -0.75 5.64 16.86
CA CYS A 131 -0.06 4.75 17.81
C CYS A 131 -0.96 4.37 18.99
N SER A 132 -1.80 5.31 19.45
CA SER A 132 -2.77 5.05 20.52
C SER A 132 -3.85 4.08 20.06
N LYS A 133 -4.37 4.26 18.83
CA LYS A 133 -5.35 3.35 18.22
C LYS A 133 -4.76 1.95 18.05
N LEU A 134 -3.54 1.84 17.54
CA LEU A 134 -2.81 0.58 17.38
C LEU A 134 -2.61 -0.13 18.73
N LYS A 135 -2.24 0.62 19.77
CA LYS A 135 -2.07 0.08 21.12
C LYS A 135 -3.38 -0.45 21.71
N GLN A 136 -4.50 0.19 21.42
CA GLN A 136 -5.81 -0.28 21.89
C GLN A 136 -6.22 -1.60 21.25
N ILE A 137 -5.95 -1.79 19.95
CA ILE A 137 -6.36 -3.00 19.23
C ILE A 137 -5.36 -4.16 19.38
N SER A 138 -4.06 -3.86 19.41
CA SER A 138 -3.00 -4.89 19.38
C SER A 138 -2.31 -5.11 20.73
N GLY A 139 -2.51 -4.22 21.71
CA GLY A 139 -1.73 -4.18 22.95
C GLY A 139 -0.30 -3.65 22.77
N SER A 140 0.14 -3.36 21.54
CA SER A 140 1.50 -2.92 21.18
C SER A 140 1.46 -1.70 20.26
N THR A 141 2.60 -1.03 20.07
CA THR A 141 2.76 0.02 19.04
C THR A 141 3.68 -0.46 17.91
N GLN A 142 3.97 -1.76 17.85
CA GLN A 142 4.82 -2.35 16.84
C GLN A 142 4.05 -2.49 15.52
N VAL A 143 4.75 -2.19 14.43
CA VAL A 143 4.25 -2.32 13.06
C VAL A 143 5.17 -3.26 12.26
N PRO A 144 4.66 -3.95 11.23
CA PRO A 144 3.30 -3.88 10.68
C PRO A 144 2.24 -4.58 11.54
N TYR A 145 1.00 -4.07 11.45
CA TYR A 145 -0.19 -4.72 11.99
C TYR A 145 -1.29 -4.68 10.93
N LEU A 146 -1.87 -5.83 10.61
CA LEU A 146 -2.92 -5.99 9.61
C LEU A 146 -4.27 -6.24 10.31
N VAL A 147 -5.31 -5.56 9.86
CA VAL A 147 -6.71 -5.87 10.16
C VAL A 147 -7.39 -6.20 8.84
N ASP A 148 -8.00 -7.38 8.77
CA ASP A 148 -8.79 -7.80 7.64
C ASP A 148 -10.28 -7.87 8.02
N PRO A 149 -11.08 -6.86 7.65
CA PRO A 149 -12.51 -6.85 7.96
C PRO A 149 -13.30 -7.92 7.20
N ASN A 150 -12.76 -8.51 6.12
CA ASN A 150 -13.46 -9.55 5.35
C ASN A 150 -13.46 -10.89 6.08
N THR A 151 -12.43 -11.16 6.89
CA THR A 151 -12.28 -12.40 7.66
C THR A 151 -12.39 -12.19 9.17
N GLY A 152 -12.34 -10.94 9.63
CA GLY A 152 -12.31 -10.57 11.04
C GLY A 152 -10.94 -10.74 11.71
N ILE A 153 -9.90 -11.08 10.94
CA ILE A 153 -8.55 -11.34 11.46
C ILE A 153 -7.85 -10.03 11.79
N GLN A 154 -7.10 -10.04 12.88
CA GLN A 154 -6.14 -9.00 13.24
C GLN A 154 -4.83 -9.66 13.64
N MET A 155 -3.71 -9.26 13.04
CA MET A 155 -2.43 -9.91 13.27
C MET A 155 -1.23 -8.98 13.16
N ALA A 156 -0.23 -9.27 13.99
CA ALA A 156 1.11 -8.71 13.94
C ALA A 156 2.06 -9.64 13.17
N GLU A 157 3.34 -9.31 13.17
CA GLU A 157 4.43 -10.08 12.53
C GLU A 157 4.37 -10.11 11.00
N SER A 158 5.34 -9.44 10.37
CA SER A 158 5.37 -9.28 8.91
C SER A 158 5.33 -10.60 8.13
N LEU A 159 5.99 -11.65 8.62
CA LEU A 159 6.03 -12.94 7.93
C LEU A 159 4.68 -13.66 7.96
N ASP A 160 3.99 -13.61 9.10
CA ASP A 160 2.68 -14.24 9.27
C ASP A 160 1.62 -13.50 8.46
N ILE A 161 1.68 -12.16 8.46
CA ILE A 161 0.86 -11.31 7.57
C ILE A 161 1.05 -11.71 6.11
N ILE A 162 2.30 -11.82 5.63
CA ILE A 162 2.56 -12.19 4.23
C ILE A 162 2.01 -13.58 3.92
N ARG A 163 2.25 -14.56 4.79
CA ARG A 163 1.72 -15.93 4.62
C ARG A 163 0.21 -15.95 4.54
N TYR A 164 -0.45 -15.21 5.42
CA TYR A 164 -1.90 -15.04 5.43
C TYR A 164 -2.40 -14.45 4.11
N LEU A 165 -1.81 -13.33 3.66
CA LEU A 165 -2.23 -12.67 2.42
C LEU A 165 -2.16 -13.62 1.22
N PHE A 166 -1.05 -14.34 1.06
CA PHE A 166 -0.91 -15.31 -0.04
C PHE A 166 -1.76 -16.57 0.14
N ALA A 167 -2.13 -16.97 1.36
CA ALA A 167 -3.02 -18.11 1.57
C ALA A 167 -4.49 -17.77 1.26
N ASN A 168 -4.91 -16.54 1.56
CA ASN A 168 -6.31 -16.12 1.50
C ASN A 168 -6.68 -15.38 0.20
N TYR A 169 -5.71 -14.71 -0.43
CA TYR A 169 -5.95 -13.81 -1.57
C TYR A 169 -5.18 -14.20 -2.83
N ASN A 170 -4.69 -15.44 -2.87
CA ASN A 170 -4.12 -16.05 -4.07
C ASN A 170 -5.09 -17.09 -4.62
N SER A 171 -5.43 -17.03 -5.91
CA SER A 171 -5.97 -18.16 -6.66
C SER A 171 -4.89 -19.24 -6.75
N ASN A 172 -5.17 -20.41 -6.18
CA ASN A 172 -4.33 -21.61 -6.25
C ASN A 172 -3.92 -21.96 -7.68
#